data_AF-A0A5E4J749-F1
#
_entry.id   AF-A0A5E4J749-F1
#
_cell.length_a   1.000
_cell.length_b   1.000
_cell.length_c   1.000
_cell.angle_alpha   90.00
_cell.angle_beta   90.00
_cell.angle_gamma   90.00
#
_symmetry.space_group_name_H-M   'P 1'
#
loop_
_entity.id
_entity.type
_entity.pdbx_description
1 polymer ?
#
loop_
_entity_poly.entity_id
_entity_poly.type
_entity_poly.pdbx_seq_one_letter_code
_entity_poly.pdbx_strand_id
1 'polypeptide(L)'
;MPISSSEVFTIRKELPDMNLPSLDFLSKETIGIIGCGHLGRTLAAELVARGFSHDQLRVSHGKSASSRESIIAAGLGECLAENDEICRDSSLIFISIRTQSLEEIKGLSFRND
;
A
#
# COMPACT_ATOMS: atom_id res chain seq x y z
N MET A 1 4.52 -24.70 -50.57
CA MET A 1 3.46 -24.54 -49.54
C MET A 1 3.97 -23.61 -48.46
N PRO A 2 3.21 -22.59 -48.06
CA PRO A 2 3.67 -21.52 -47.18
C PRO A 2 3.69 -21.93 -45.69
N ILE A 3 4.57 -21.28 -44.95
CA ILE A 3 4.82 -21.44 -43.51
C ILE A 3 3.63 -20.85 -42.75
N SER A 4 3.07 -21.59 -41.79
CA SER A 4 1.91 -21.19 -40.99
C SER A 4 2.32 -20.27 -39.84
N SER A 5 1.68 -19.11 -39.79
CA SER A 5 1.83 -18.03 -38.83
C SER A 5 1.38 -18.43 -37.42
N SER A 6 2.26 -18.26 -36.43
CA SER A 6 2.01 -17.64 -35.11
C SER A 6 3.13 -18.00 -34.13
N GLU A 7 4.29 -17.38 -34.33
CA GLU A 7 5.20 -17.13 -33.22
C GLU A 7 4.47 -16.18 -32.26
N VAL A 8 3.76 -16.74 -31.27
CA VAL A 8 3.31 -15.97 -30.12
C VAL A 8 4.57 -15.62 -29.33
N PHE A 9 5.19 -14.51 -29.71
CA PHE A 9 6.23 -13.84 -28.95
C PHE A 9 5.58 -13.39 -27.64
N THR A 10 5.54 -14.30 -26.67
CA THR A 10 5.20 -13.95 -25.30
C THR A 10 6.36 -13.10 -24.82
N ILE A 11 6.20 -11.78 -24.89
CA ILE A 11 7.05 -10.84 -24.17
C ILE A 11 6.74 -11.05 -22.70
N ARG A 12 7.32 -12.10 -22.09
CA ARG A 12 7.59 -12.08 -20.67
C ARG A 12 8.62 -10.97 -20.52
N LYS A 13 8.18 -9.81 -20.05
CA LYS A 13 9.11 -8.88 -19.41
C LYS A 13 9.61 -9.63 -18.19
N GLU A 14 10.70 -10.37 -18.35
CA GLU A 14 11.50 -10.80 -17.21
C GLU A 14 11.89 -9.50 -16.52
N LEU A 15 11.19 -9.19 -15.43
CA LEU A 15 11.65 -8.18 -14.51
C LEU A 15 13.00 -8.73 -14.02
N PRO A 16 14.12 -8.04 -14.30
CA PRO A 16 15.42 -8.50 -13.82
C PRO A 16 15.30 -8.77 -12.32
N ASP A 17 16.04 -9.76 -11.81
CA ASP A 17 16.22 -9.96 -10.37
C ASP A 17 16.70 -8.64 -9.77
N MET A 18 15.72 -7.83 -9.41
CA MET A 18 15.92 -6.55 -8.81
C MET A 18 16.25 -6.93 -7.39
N ASN A 19 17.54 -6.90 -7.09
CA ASN A 19 18.02 -6.69 -5.74
C ASN A 19 17.47 -5.30 -5.32
N LEU A 20 16.17 -5.29 -4.99
CA LEU A 20 15.46 -4.10 -4.54
C LEU A 20 16.16 -3.69 -3.26
N PRO A 21 16.48 -2.39 -3.10
CA PRO A 21 17.16 -1.94 -1.90
C PRO A 21 16.35 -2.39 -0.68
N SER A 22 17.03 -3.03 0.27
CA SER A 22 16.42 -3.49 1.50
C SER A 22 15.76 -2.31 2.21
N LEU A 23 14.62 -2.57 2.85
CA LEU A 23 13.89 -1.56 3.61
C LEU A 23 14.44 -1.43 5.05
N ASP A 24 15.72 -1.72 5.27
CA ASP A 24 16.33 -1.78 6.60
C ASP A 24 16.25 -0.43 7.33
N PHE A 25 16.26 0.68 6.59
CA PHE A 25 16.08 2.02 7.15
C PHE A 25 14.68 2.24 7.75
N LEU A 26 13.69 1.45 7.35
CA LEU A 26 12.32 1.46 7.90
C LEU A 26 12.11 0.39 8.98
N SER A 27 13.13 -0.41 9.32
CA SER A 27 12.98 -1.56 10.23
C SER A 27 12.44 -1.22 11.63
N LYS A 28 12.65 0.02 12.07
CA LYS A 28 12.16 0.52 13.37
C LYS A 28 10.83 1.27 13.29
N GLU A 29 10.34 1.50 12.07
CA GLU A 29 9.16 2.30 11.82
C GLU A 29 7.90 1.45 11.86
N THR A 30 6.80 2.07 12.31
CA THR A 30 5.45 1.61 12.05
C THR A 30 4.82 2.56 11.04
N ILE A 31 4.38 2.03 9.91
CA ILE A 31 3.90 2.82 8.78
C ILE A 31 2.38 2.83 8.76
N GLY A 32 1.82 4.03 8.75
CA GLY A 32 0.42 4.31 8.53
C GLY A 32 0.16 4.86 7.14
N ILE A 33 -0.91 4.42 6.48
CA ILE A 33 -1.35 4.99 5.20
C ILE A 33 -2.80 5.42 5.32
N ILE A 34 -3.01 6.74 5.34
CA ILE A 34 -4.34 7.35 5.36
C ILE A 34 -4.77 7.63 3.92
N GLY A 35 -5.83 6.93 3.48
CA GLY A 35 -6.34 7.00 2.12
C GLY A 35 -5.77 5.91 1.21
N CYS A 36 -6.17 4.65 1.43
CA CYS A 36 -5.74 3.50 0.64
C CYS A 36 -6.51 3.36 -0.70
N GLY A 37 -6.52 4.44 -1.48
CA GLY A 37 -6.93 4.43 -2.88
C GLY A 37 -5.89 3.73 -3.76
N HIS A 38 -5.80 4.10 -5.05
CA HIS A 38 -4.83 3.48 -5.95
C HIS A 38 -3.39 3.67 -5.47
N LEU A 39 -2.99 4.91 -5.13
CA LEU A 39 -1.64 5.22 -4.67
C LEU A 39 -1.30 4.52 -3.35
N GLY A 40 -2.13 4.71 -2.32
CA GLY A 40 -1.88 4.12 -1.00
C GLY A 40 -1.82 2.60 -1.04
N ARG A 41 -2.68 1.96 -1.85
CA ARG A 41 -2.68 0.50 -2.01
C ARG A 41 -1.45 -0.01 -2.75
N THR A 42 -1.04 0.66 -3.83
CA THR A 42 0.19 0.29 -4.55
C THR A 42 1.41 0.42 -3.65
N LEU A 43 1.50 1.49 -2.86
CA LEU A 43 2.58 1.67 -1.89
C LEU A 43 2.58 0.57 -0.82
N ALA A 44 1.42 0.31 -0.20
CA ALA A 44 1.26 -0.72 0.82
C ALA A 44 1.63 -2.12 0.30
N ALA A 45 1.12 -2.48 -0.87
CA ALA A 45 1.39 -3.77 -1.49
C ALA A 45 2.89 -3.92 -1.82
N GLU A 46 3.54 -2.85 -2.28
CA GLU A 46 4.97 -2.88 -2.61
C GLU A 46 5.86 -2.96 -1.37
N LEU A 47 5.47 -2.32 -0.26
CA LEU A 47 6.16 -2.48 1.03
C LEU A 47 6.13 -3.95 1.48
N VAL A 48 4.94 -4.56 1.46
CA VAL A 48 4.75 -5.98 1.80
C VAL A 48 5.52 -6.89 0.85
N ALA A 49 5.45 -6.64 -0.46
CA ALA A 49 6.17 -7.44 -1.47
C ALA A 49 7.69 -7.39 -1.27
N ARG A 50 8.21 -6.32 -0.67
CA ARG A 50 9.63 -6.14 -0.30
C ARG A 50 9.97 -6.63 1.11
N GLY A 51 9.04 -7.31 1.78
CA GLY A 51 9.26 -7.93 3.08
C GLY A 51 8.99 -7.03 4.28
N PHE A 52 8.33 -5.88 4.11
CA PHE A 52 7.86 -5.10 5.25
C PHE A 52 6.74 -5.85 5.99
N SER A 53 6.82 -5.89 7.32
CA SER A 53 5.88 -6.69 8.11
C SER A 53 4.46 -6.11 8.07
N HIS A 54 3.46 -6.99 7.94
CA HIS A 54 2.05 -6.63 8.04
C HIS A 54 1.72 -6.02 9.41
N ASP A 55 2.35 -6.50 10.49
CA ASP A 55 2.15 -5.99 11.85
C ASP A 55 2.68 -4.56 12.04
N GLN A 56 3.62 -4.14 11.19
CA GLN A 56 4.17 -2.78 11.18
C GLN A 56 3.44 -1.86 10.20
N LEU A 57 2.46 -2.36 9.44
CA LEU A 57 1.75 -1.61 8.41
C LEU A 57 0.27 -1.47 8.77
N ARG A 58 -0.23 -0.24 8.74
CA ARG A 58 -1.65 0.08 8.91
C ARG A 58 -2.17 0.87 7.71
N VAL A 59 -3.33 0.51 7.19
CA VAL A 59 -3.97 1.18 6.06
C VAL A 59 -5.43 1.49 6.36
N SER A 60 -5.85 2.73 6.09
CA SER A 60 -7.26 3.09 6.21
C SER A 60 -8.02 2.80 4.94
N HIS A 61 -9.30 2.50 5.07
CA HIS A 61 -10.19 2.32 3.94
C HIS A 61 -11.07 3.56 3.72
N GLY A 62 -11.51 3.77 2.48
CA GLY A 62 -12.56 4.73 2.20
C GLY A 62 -13.91 4.28 2.76
N LYS A 63 -14.90 5.17 2.77
CA LYS A 63 -16.24 4.91 3.34
C LYS A 63 -17.06 3.84 2.60
N SER A 64 -16.63 3.39 1.42
CA SER A 64 -17.36 2.40 0.62
C SER A 64 -16.90 0.97 0.91
N ALA A 65 -17.83 0.01 0.88
CA ALA A 65 -17.53 -1.42 0.98
C ALA A 65 -16.51 -1.87 -0.09
N SER A 66 -16.66 -1.35 -1.32
CA SER A 66 -15.73 -1.61 -2.44
C SER A 66 -14.29 -1.19 -2.14
N SER A 67 -14.07 -0.12 -1.34
CA SER A 67 -12.73 0.27 -0.92
C SER A 67 -12.10 -0.78 -0.02
N ARG A 68 -12.87 -1.32 0.94
CA ARG A 68 -12.40 -2.36 1.87
C ARG A 68 -12.12 -3.67 1.13
N GLU A 69 -13.03 -4.10 0.26
CA GLU A 69 -12.85 -5.28 -0.58
C GLU A 69 -11.58 -5.19 -1.44
N SER A 70 -11.32 -4.02 -2.02
CA SER A 70 -10.12 -3.79 -2.84
C SER A 70 -8.81 -3.91 -2.04
N ILE A 71 -8.83 -3.59 -0.75
CA ILE A 71 -7.66 -3.73 0.14
C ILE A 71 -7.46 -5.21 0.49
N ILE A 72 -8.53 -5.91 0.83
CA ILE A 72 -8.49 -7.36 1.12
C ILE A 72 -8.01 -8.14 -0.11
N ALA A 73 -8.53 -7.82 -1.30
CA ALA A 73 -8.11 -8.45 -2.55
C ALA A 73 -6.63 -8.20 -2.90
N ALA A 74 -6.02 -7.16 -2.34
CA ALA A 74 -4.59 -6.88 -2.48
C ALA A 74 -3.72 -7.55 -1.39
N GLY A 75 -4.30 -8.42 -0.57
CA GLY A 75 -3.58 -9.11 0.51
C GLY A 75 -3.34 -8.25 1.75
N LEU A 76 -3.90 -7.04 1.83
CA LEU A 76 -3.65 -6.07 2.89
C LEU A 76 -4.74 -6.10 3.98
N GLY A 77 -5.55 -7.16 4.04
CA GLY A 77 -6.68 -7.26 4.95
C GLY A 77 -6.28 -7.17 6.43
N GLU A 78 -5.13 -7.76 6.78
CA GLU A 78 -4.57 -7.75 8.14
C GLU A 78 -4.03 -6.38 8.55
N CYS A 79 -3.74 -5.50 7.58
CA CYS A 79 -3.25 -4.15 7.82
C CYS A 79 -4.39 -3.13 8.00
N LEU A 80 -5.66 -3.52 7.89
CA LEU A 80 -6.78 -2.59 8.01
C LEU A 80 -6.84 -1.97 9.41
N ALA A 81 -6.93 -0.64 9.47
CA ALA A 81 -7.06 0.11 10.71
C ALA A 81 -7.86 1.40 10.50
N GLU A 82 -8.47 1.91 11.57
CA GLU A 82 -9.11 3.22 11.58
C GLU A 82 -8.06 4.34 11.63
N ASN A 83 -8.43 5.54 11.17
CA ASN A 83 -7.50 6.68 11.14
C ASN A 83 -6.93 7.02 12.53
N ASP A 84 -7.72 6.89 13.60
CA ASP A 84 -7.26 7.15 14.96
C ASP A 84 -6.23 6.12 15.45
N GLU A 85 -6.36 4.86 15.03
CA GLU A 85 -5.39 3.81 15.34
C GLU A 85 -4.09 4.05 14.56
N ILE A 86 -4.21 4.44 13.29
CA ILE A 86 -3.07 4.82 12.45
C ILE A 86 -2.30 5.98 13.09
N CYS A 87 -2.99 7.06 13.48
CA CYS A 87 -2.36 8.24 14.09
C CYS A 87 -1.67 7.95 15.43
N ARG A 88 -2.18 6.98 16.20
CA ARG A 88 -1.63 6.61 17.51
C ARG A 88 -0.40 5.70 17.37
N ASP A 89 -0.49 4.72 16.49
CA ASP A 89 0.44 3.59 16.48
C ASP A 89 1.56 3.73 15.43
N SER A 90 1.41 4.64 14.47
CA SER A 90 2.38 4.83 13.38
C SER A 90 3.40 5.91 13.73
N SER A 91 4.68 5.63 13.49
CA SER A 91 5.77 6.60 13.56
C SER A 91 5.94 7.38 12.24
N LEU A 92 5.52 6.78 11.12
CA LEU A 92 5.51 7.43 9.81
C LEU A 92 4.12 7.29 9.17
N ILE A 93 3.52 8.40 8.74
CA ILE A 93 2.19 8.39 8.11
C ILE A 93 2.26 8.98 6.70
N PHE A 94 1.84 8.18 5.72
CA PHE A 94 1.58 8.63 4.36
C PHE A 94 0.13 9.06 4.21
N ILE A 95 -0.09 10.28 3.74
CA ILE A 95 -1.42 10.80 3.43
C ILE A 95 -1.60 10.74 1.92
N SER A 96 -2.42 9.79 1.45
CA SER A 96 -2.72 9.56 0.03
C SER A 96 -4.21 9.70 -0.31
N ILE A 97 -4.91 10.53 0.46
CA ILE A 97 -6.27 10.97 0.15
C ILE A 97 -6.29 11.95 -1.03
N ARG A 98 -7.46 12.11 -1.66
CA ARG A 98 -7.66 13.18 -2.64
C ARG A 98 -7.67 14.53 -1.93
N THR A 99 -7.16 15.59 -2.57
CA THR A 99 -7.08 16.92 -1.97
C THR A 99 -8.43 17.45 -1.49
N GLN A 100 -9.53 17.15 -2.20
CA GLN A 100 -10.88 17.55 -1.77
C GLN A 100 -11.37 16.83 -0.49
N SER A 101 -10.73 15.74 -0.09
CA SER A 101 -11.03 14.97 1.11
C SER A 101 -10.16 15.37 2.29
N LEU A 102 -9.33 16.41 2.17
CA LEU A 102 -8.42 16.85 3.23
C LEU A 102 -9.14 17.25 4.52
N GLU A 103 -10.40 17.69 4.44
CA GLU A 103 -11.21 17.96 5.62
C GLU A 103 -11.42 16.70 6.50
N GLU A 104 -11.38 15.49 5.92
CA GLU A 104 -11.57 14.23 6.65
C GLU A 104 -10.40 13.88 7.58
N ILE A 105 -9.26 14.52 7.40
CA ILE A 105 -8.10 14.35 8.28
C ILE A 105 -7.90 15.53 9.24
N LYS A 106 -8.70 16.60 9.11
CA LYS A 106 -8.64 17.70 10.07
C LYS A 106 -9.15 17.24 11.43
N GLY A 107 -8.34 17.46 12.46
CA GLY A 107 -8.67 17.08 13.84
C GLY A 107 -8.11 15.72 14.26
N LEU A 108 -7.46 14.97 13.36
CA LEU A 108 -6.66 13.82 13.77
C LEU A 108 -5.50 14.29 14.66
N SER A 109 -5.35 13.63 15.80
CA SER A 109 -4.25 13.88 16.73
C SER A 109 -3.12 12.92 16.40
N PHE A 110 -2.11 13.44 15.72
CA PHE A 110 -0.90 12.69 15.44
C PHE A 110 -0.09 12.55 16.73
N ARG A 111 0.54 11.39 16.91
CA ARG A 111 1.51 11.18 17.98
C ARG A 111 2.56 12.30 17.91
N ASN A 112 2.77 12.98 19.04
CA ASN A 112 3.93 13.84 19.24
C ASN A 112 4.97 12.97 19.96
N ASP A 113 6.00 12.58 19.23
CA ASP A 113 7.19 11.91 19.70
C ASP A 113 8.06 12.80 20.60
#